data_AF-A0A7C2IJ00-F1
#
_entry.id   AF-A0A7C2IJ00-F1
#
_cell.length_a   1.000
_cell.length_b   1.000
_cell.length_c   1.000
_cell.angle_alpha   90.00
_cell.angle_beta   90.00
_cell.angle_gamma   90.00
#
_symmetry.space_group_name_H-M   'P 1'
#
loop_
_entity.id
_entity.type
_entity.pdbx_description
1 polymer ?
#
loop_
_entity_poly.entity_id
_entity_poly.type
_entity_poly.pdbx_seq_one_letter_code
_entity_poly.pdbx_strand_id
1 'polypeptide(L)' 'MKELHLIVVSDPAAPVLRLLERLPEEVTVTVGQTLDLLGEAAPEAHVLLGREARREILQAVFRLAKRLEWV' A
#
# COMPACT_ATOMS: atom_id res chain seq x y z
N MET A 1 -4.69 12.61 -16.34
CA MET A 1 -5.43 12.14 -15.15
C MET A 1 -4.40 11.83 -14.05
N LYS A 2 -4.73 11.97 -12.77
CA LYS A 2 -3.77 11.78 -11.65
C LYS A 2 -3.64 10.28 -11.36
N GLU A 3 -2.44 9.73 -11.54
CA GLU A 3 -2.11 8.36 -11.14
C GLU A 3 -2.15 8.26 -9.61
N LEU A 4 -2.78 7.21 -9.08
CA LEU A 4 -2.93 7.00 -7.63
C LEU A 4 -2.17 5.75 -7.22
N HIS A 5 -1.34 5.88 -6.18
CA HIS A 5 -0.55 4.77 -5.65
C HIS A 5 -1.17 4.31 -4.33
N LEU A 6 -1.60 3.06 -4.30
CA LEU A 6 -2.17 2.38 -3.14
C LEU A 6 -1.17 1.37 -2.59
N ILE A 7 -0.80 1.51 -1.31
CA ILE A 7 -0.09 0.47 -0.57
C ILE A 7 -1.08 -0.33 0.25
N VAL A 8 -0.99 -1.66 0.15
CA VAL A 8 -1.76 -2.57 0.98
C VAL A 8 -0.82 -3.37 1.87
N VAL A 9 -0.98 -3.20 3.18
CA VAL A 9 -0.25 -3.98 4.18
C VAL A 9 -1.05 -5.24 4.50
N SER A 10 -0.78 -6.30 3.73
CA SER A 10 -1.46 -7.59 3.81
C SER A 10 -0.60 -8.68 3.16
N ASP A 11 -0.91 -9.94 3.44
CA ASP A 11 -0.38 -11.07 2.67
C ASP A 11 -0.75 -10.97 1.19
N PRO A 12 0.22 -10.89 0.26
CA PRO A 12 -0.05 -10.90 -1.18
C PRO A 12 -0.85 -12.11 -1.66
N ALA A 13 -0.78 -13.23 -0.95
CA ALA A 13 -1.55 -14.44 -1.27
C ALA A 13 -3.00 -14.41 -0.75
N ALA A 14 -3.40 -13.37 0.01
CA ALA A 14 -4.72 -13.31 0.62
C ALA A 14 -5.84 -13.25 -0.44
N PRO A 15 -6.80 -14.20 -0.47
CA PRO A 15 -7.82 -14.26 -1.52
C PRO A 15 -8.69 -13.00 -1.64
N VAL A 16 -8.86 -12.26 -0.54
CA VAL A 16 -9.63 -11.00 -0.51
C VAL A 16 -9.02 -9.91 -1.40
N LEU A 17 -7.71 -10.00 -1.71
CA LEU A 17 -7.03 -9.01 -2.56
C LEU A 17 -7.48 -9.06 -4.02
N ARG A 18 -8.15 -10.13 -4.46
CA ARG A 18 -8.81 -10.15 -5.79
C ARG A 18 -9.83 -9.02 -5.96
N LEU A 19 -10.35 -8.46 -4.87
CA LEU A 19 -11.23 -7.29 -4.95
C LEU A 19 -10.50 -6.04 -5.50
N LEU A 20 -9.17 -5.97 -5.37
CA LEU A 20 -8.36 -4.86 -5.87
C LEU A 20 -8.24 -4.86 -7.40
N GLU A 21 -8.47 -6.01 -8.07
CA GLU A 21 -8.52 -6.11 -9.53
C GLU A 21 -9.67 -5.30 -10.15
N ARG A 22 -10.62 -4.86 -9.33
CA ARG A 22 -11.75 -4.00 -9.74
C ARG A 22 -11.41 -2.52 -9.72
N LEU A 23 -10.23 -2.15 -9.23
CA LEU A 23 -9.78 -0.76 -9.25
C LEU A 23 -9.50 -0.31 -10.69
N PRO A 24 -9.68 0.98 -11.01
CA PRO A 24 -9.33 1.52 -12.32
C PRO A 24 -7.84 1.31 -12.63
N GLU A 25 -7.49 1.25 -13.93
CA GLU A 25 -6.11 1.05 -14.40
C GLU A 25 -5.16 2.17 -13.96
N GLU A 26 -5.69 3.34 -13.62
CA GLU A 26 -4.93 4.48 -13.10
C GLU A 26 -4.48 4.31 -11.64
N VAL A 27 -4.85 3.19 -10.99
CA VAL A 27 -4.45 2.87 -9.63
C VAL A 27 -3.34 1.82 -9.64
N THR A 28 -2.13 2.25 -9.31
CA THR A 28 -0.99 1.37 -9.10
C THR A 28 -1.06 0.81 -7.67
N VAL A 29 -1.20 -0.51 -7.56
CA VAL A 29 -1.33 -1.20 -6.27
C VAL A 29 -0.04 -1.94 -5.93
N THR A 30 0.51 -1.69 -4.74
CA THR A 30 1.62 -2.45 -4.18
C THR A 30 1.16 -3.16 -2.91
N VAL A 31 1.33 -4.48 -2.87
CA VAL A 31 0.94 -5.31 -1.71
C VAL A 31 2.19 -5.90 -1.06
N GLY A 32 2.27 -5.83 0.26
CA GLY A 32 3.37 -6.45 0.99
C GLY A 32 3.13 -6.52 2.49
N GLN A 33 3.91 -7.37 3.15
CA GLN A 33 3.91 -7.52 4.61
C GLN A 33 5.22 -7.05 5.26
N THR A 34 6.21 -6.69 4.44
CA THR A 34 7.56 -6.36 4.87
C THR A 34 7.99 -5.02 4.29
N LEU A 35 8.97 -4.39 4.95
CA LEU A 35 9.58 -3.16 4.44
C LEU A 35 10.31 -3.37 3.12
N ASP A 36 10.89 -4.55 2.89
CA ASP A 36 11.57 -4.84 1.63
C ASP A 36 10.61 -4.79 0.43
N LEU A 37 9.35 -5.17 0.63
CA LEU A 37 8.32 -5.12 -0.41
C LEU A 37 7.67 -3.74 -0.55
N LEU A 38 7.58 -2.98 0.53
CA LEU A 38 6.83 -1.72 0.56
C LEU A 38 7.71 -0.47 0.49
N GLY A 39 9.01 -0.60 0.76
CA GLY A 39 9.92 0.53 0.96
C GLY A 39 10.10 1.40 -0.27
N GLU A 40 10.17 0.79 -1.46
CA GLU A 40 10.30 1.52 -2.73
C GLU A 40 8.99 2.22 -3.13
N ALA A 41 7.84 1.62 -2.83
CA ALA A 41 6.53 2.19 -3.14
C ALA A 41 6.09 3.26 -2.12
N ALA A 42 6.57 3.19 -0.87
CA ALA A 42 6.10 4.04 0.22
C ALA A 42 6.23 5.55 -0.06
N PRO A 43 7.33 6.08 -0.62
CA PRO A 43 7.46 7.50 -0.93
C PRO A 43 6.37 8.04 -1.87
N GLU A 44 5.88 7.22 -2.80
CA GLU A 44 4.88 7.59 -3.80
C GLU A 44 3.44 7.31 -3.37
N ALA A 45 3.25 6.59 -2.27
CA ALA A 45 1.94 6.17 -1.79
C ALA A 45 1.06 7.37 -1.42
N HIS A 46 -0.15 7.38 -2.00
CA HIS A 46 -1.20 8.34 -1.69
C HIS A 46 -2.23 7.75 -0.70
N VAL A 47 -2.43 6.44 -0.76
CA VAL A 47 -3.37 5.71 0.10
C VAL A 47 -2.66 4.50 0.72
N LEU A 48 -2.93 4.23 2.00
CA LEU A 48 -2.54 3.01 2.69
C LEU A 48 -3.79 2.22 3.05
N LEU A 49 -3.77 0.88 2.93
CA LEU A 49 -4.80 0.00 3.44
C LEU A 49 -4.14 -1.03 4.36
N GLY A 50 -4.40 -0.93 5.66
CA GLY A 50 -3.80 -1.80 6.68
C GLY A 50 -4.74 -2.91 7.14
N ARG A 51 -4.62 -4.12 6.58
CA ARG A 51 -5.44 -5.28 7.00
C ARG A 51 -4.75 -6.10 8.10
N GLU A 52 -3.47 -6.40 7.91
CA GLU A 52 -2.67 -7.22 8.85
C GLU A 52 -1.40 -6.46 9.28
N ALA A 53 -1.55 -5.15 9.40
CA ALA A 53 -0.41 -4.26 9.54
C ALA A 53 0.16 -4.29 10.97
N ARG A 54 1.39 -4.81 11.10
CA ARG A 54 2.15 -4.70 12.35
C ARG A 54 2.56 -3.26 12.59
N ARG A 55 2.59 -2.85 13.86
CA ARG A 55 2.94 -1.48 14.26
C ARG A 55 4.30 -1.03 13.70
N GLU A 56 5.32 -1.88 13.74
CA GLU A 56 6.65 -1.53 13.23
C GLU A 56 6.63 -1.22 11.73
N ILE A 57 5.85 -1.98 10.95
CA ILE A 57 5.70 -1.79 9.51
C ILE A 57 4.98 -0.48 9.21
N LEU A 58 3.85 -0.22 9.88
CA LEU A 58 3.13 1.05 9.72
C LEU A 58 4.01 2.25 10.07
N GLN A 59 4.74 2.20 11.18
CA GLN A 59 5.65 3.29 11.57
C GLN A 59 6.75 3.52 10.55
N ALA A 60 7.30 2.46 9.95
CA ALA A 60 8.31 2.60 8.92
C ALA A 60 7.73 3.14 7.60
N VAL A 61 6.57 2.64 7.16
CA VAL A 61 5.87 3.15 5.98
C VAL A 61 5.48 4.62 6.15
N PHE A 62 4.91 5.01 7.29
CA PHE A 62 4.58 6.43 7.56
C PHE A 62 5.79 7.36 7.59
N ARG A 63 6.97 6.87 7.98
CA ARG A 63 8.20 7.67 7.90
C ARG A 63 8.61 7.97 6.46
N LEU A 64 8.29 7.07 5.52
CA LEU A 64 8.64 7.18 4.10
C LEU A 64 7.54 7.88 3.27
N ALA A 65 6.26 7.60 3.56
CA ALA A 65 5.11 8.05 2.79
C ALA A 65 4.73 9.52 3.04
N LYS A 66 5.52 10.45 2.48
CA LYS A 66 5.29 11.90 2.62
C LYS A 66 4.09 12.42 1.84
N ARG A 67 3.60 11.63 0.88
CA ARG A 67 2.48 11.95 -0.01
C ARG A 67 1.16 11.32 0.43
N LEU A 68 1.16 10.66 1.60
CA LEU A 68 0.01 9.93 2.08
C LEU A 68 -1.13 10.89 2.42
N GLU A 69 -2.25 10.73 1.73
CA GLU A 69 -3.46 11.53 1.92
C GLU A 69 -4.51 10.75 2.74
N TRP A 70 -4.50 9.40 2.65
CA TRP A 70 -5.48 8.52 3.29
C TRP A 70 -4.84 7.24 3.85
N VAL A 71 -5.44 6.73 4.94
CA VAL A 71 -5.08 5.47 5.65
C VAL A 71 -6.33 4.65 5.89
#